data_AF-A0A1B6KH54-F1
#
_entry.id   AF-A0A1B6KH54-F1
#
_cell.length_a   1.000
_cell.length_b   1.000
_cell.length_c   1.000
_cell.angle_alpha   90.00
_cell.angle_beta   90.00
_cell.angle_gamma   90.00
#
_symmetry.space_group_name_H-M   'P 1'
#
loop_
_entity.id
_entity.type
_entity.pdbx_description
1 polymer ?
#
loop_
_entity_poly.entity_id
_entity_poly.type
_entity_poly.pdbx_seq_one_letter_code
_entity_poly.pdbx_strand_id
1 'polypeptide(L)'
;NNDNLCLARALAVAIAHIKKDESAEALKHYNSIRTERANNMEHRQTNKAEQLCREAHVDLTVAGGGVEELRMFQHHLSSYCITVFTDRRGRETMFEGPVGTPDHPRKHIDLIFGDNHYNVITSVTGAFTAKTYCRPCKYAESHTISRHRCPEKCPACIQPGLCADAVRVLCNVCNRSFFGQTCYQRHFLSSSFGNASTCSTLKKCNTCLKTYNLAFVSRVHVCGESLCMICNKYVGPNHLCYVQPAKPLSTKKPFLFVFFDFECTQETPVPENPGSFEHIPNLCVSEQVCPTCINDEASDHGCSFCGLRQRIFQGENTVKDFVTYLSEPRPEFKDVIVIAHNFKAYDGQFVLRHMIEELGWNPELIMSGSKIQSMKYSHLHFIDSLNFLLEGLAKLPKTFNLQDIRKGYFPHYFNKIENANYVGPLPPSEMYGCDDMTTSDREAFFDWYTPLSQDTDYVFDFKKELLSYCCRDVYILRLACLKFRDGFLTENKVDPFRQAVTIAGACMKVYRTNFLPKDTIDVLLEDTDRQSREALCWLMWEAHSQGIDIQHAGNGREKK
;
A
#
# COMPACT_ATOMS: atom_id res chain seq x y z
N ASN A 1 -16.78 7.95 -24.88
CA ASN A 1 -18.06 8.58 -24.49
C ASN A 1 -17.95 10.05 -24.81
N ASN A 2 -18.32 10.45 -26.03
CA ASN A 2 -18.34 11.85 -26.46
C ASN A 2 -19.78 12.41 -26.42
N ASP A 3 -20.64 11.75 -25.64
CA ASP A 3 -22.05 11.98 -25.54
C ASP A 3 -22.51 11.87 -24.07
N ASN A 4 -23.72 12.35 -23.80
CA ASN A 4 -24.24 12.55 -22.46
C ASN A 4 -24.81 11.27 -21.80
N LEU A 5 -24.65 10.09 -22.42
CA LEU A 5 -25.23 8.82 -21.98
C LEU A 5 -24.36 8.03 -20.98
N CYS A 6 -23.27 8.61 -20.48
CA CYS A 6 -22.31 7.92 -19.61
C CYS A 6 -22.96 7.32 -18.34
N LEU A 7 -23.87 8.05 -17.69
CA LEU A 7 -24.62 7.56 -16.53
C LEU A 7 -25.45 6.32 -16.86
N ALA A 8 -26.26 6.39 -17.92
CA ALA A 8 -27.12 5.28 -18.32
C ALA A 8 -26.33 4.04 -18.77
N ARG A 9 -25.18 4.24 -19.45
CA ARG A 9 -24.26 3.15 -19.77
C ARG A 9 -23.69 2.50 -18.51
N ALA A 10 -23.26 3.30 -17.54
CA ALA A 10 -22.74 2.81 -16.28
C ALA A 10 -23.80 2.00 -15.52
N LEU A 11 -25.05 2.48 -15.43
CA LEU A 11 -26.16 1.75 -14.83
C LEU A 11 -26.44 0.42 -15.54
N ALA A 12 -26.46 0.41 -16.89
CA ALA A 12 -26.66 -0.82 -17.66
C ALA A 12 -25.57 -1.87 -17.39
N VAL A 13 -24.30 -1.44 -17.37
CA VAL A 13 -23.16 -2.30 -17.05
C VAL A 13 -23.24 -2.81 -15.60
N ALA A 14 -23.61 -1.96 -14.64
CA ALA A 14 -23.74 -2.34 -13.24
C ALA A 14 -24.86 -3.37 -13.01
N ILE A 15 -26.02 -3.19 -13.65
CA ILE A 15 -27.13 -4.16 -13.59
C ILE A 15 -26.69 -5.52 -14.15
N ALA A 16 -26.00 -5.53 -15.30
CA ALA A 16 -25.47 -6.76 -15.88
C ALA A 16 -24.42 -7.41 -14.97
N HIS A 17 -23.55 -6.62 -14.33
CA HIS A 17 -22.56 -7.11 -13.38
C HIS A 17 -23.20 -7.82 -12.18
N ILE A 18 -24.28 -7.25 -11.63
CA ILE A 18 -24.99 -7.80 -10.47
C ILE A 18 -25.68 -9.12 -10.80
N LYS A 19 -26.17 -9.28 -12.04
CA LYS A 19 -26.89 -10.48 -12.49
C LYS A 19 -25.97 -11.59 -13.00
N LYS A 20 -24.66 -11.33 -13.19
CA LYS A 20 -23.73 -12.26 -13.85
C LYS A 20 -23.66 -13.65 -13.20
N ASP A 21 -23.93 -13.75 -11.90
CA ASP A 21 -23.83 -14.99 -11.12
C ASP A 21 -25.17 -15.75 -11.06
N GLU A 22 -26.24 -15.23 -11.69
CA GLU A 22 -27.57 -15.87 -11.71
C GLU A 22 -27.61 -17.07 -12.69
N SER A 23 -26.86 -17.02 -13.80
CA SER A 23 -26.74 -18.14 -14.76
C SER A 23 -25.52 -18.01 -15.67
N ALA A 24 -25.18 -19.08 -16.39
CA ALA A 24 -24.10 -19.07 -17.39
C ALA A 24 -24.40 -18.09 -18.55
N GLU A 25 -25.67 -17.94 -18.91
CA GLU A 25 -26.16 -16.99 -19.91
C GLU A 25 -26.02 -15.54 -19.41
N ALA A 26 -26.32 -15.29 -18.14
CA ALA A 26 -26.14 -13.97 -17.53
C ALA A 26 -24.66 -13.55 -17.51
N LEU A 27 -23.75 -14.49 -17.25
CA LEU A 27 -22.30 -14.26 -17.34
C LEU A 27 -21.86 -13.95 -18.78
N LYS A 28 -22.33 -14.72 -19.76
CA LYS A 28 -22.09 -14.44 -21.19
C LYS A 28 -22.61 -13.05 -21.58
N HIS A 29 -23.80 -12.69 -21.11
CA HIS A 29 -24.41 -11.39 -21.35
C HIS A 29 -23.56 -10.25 -20.78
N TYR A 30 -23.16 -10.34 -19.51
CA TYR A 30 -22.27 -9.37 -18.88
C TYR A 30 -20.93 -9.22 -19.62
N ASN A 31 -20.28 -10.34 -19.97
CA ASN A 31 -19.03 -10.30 -20.74
C ASN A 31 -19.24 -9.59 -22.09
N SER A 32 -20.35 -9.88 -22.77
CA SER A 32 -20.67 -9.27 -24.05
C SER A 32 -20.88 -7.75 -23.98
N ILE A 33 -21.42 -7.24 -22.86
CA ILE A 33 -21.58 -5.80 -22.63
C ILE A 33 -20.24 -5.16 -22.26
N ARG A 34 -19.38 -5.86 -21.49
CA ARG A 34 -18.11 -5.30 -20.98
C ARG A 34 -16.98 -5.26 -22.02
N THR A 35 -16.89 -6.24 -22.92
CA THR A 35 -15.72 -6.43 -23.81
C THR A 35 -15.83 -5.76 -25.18
N GLU A 36 -16.89 -5.01 -25.44
CA GLU A 36 -17.13 -4.40 -26.75
C GLU A 36 -16.05 -3.34 -27.06
N ARG A 37 -15.18 -3.63 -28.04
CA ARG A 37 -14.15 -2.72 -28.56
C ARG A 37 -14.78 -1.78 -29.58
N ALA A 38 -14.31 -0.54 -29.60
CA ALA A 38 -14.82 0.63 -30.33
C ALA A 38 -15.03 0.50 -31.87
N ASN A 39 -14.83 -0.66 -32.48
CA ASN A 39 -14.73 -0.78 -33.94
C ASN A 39 -15.96 -1.35 -34.65
N ASN A 40 -17.05 -1.74 -33.96
CA ASN A 40 -18.27 -2.20 -34.62
C ASN A 40 -19.51 -1.37 -34.22
N MET A 41 -20.20 -0.93 -35.27
CA MET A 41 -21.24 0.08 -35.33
C MET A 41 -22.62 -0.44 -34.84
N GLU A 42 -22.64 -1.06 -33.66
CA GLU A 42 -23.88 -1.39 -32.94
C GLU A 42 -23.58 -1.49 -31.43
N HIS A 43 -23.57 -0.35 -30.73
CA HIS A 43 -23.12 -0.28 -29.34
C HIS A 43 -24.18 -0.87 -28.39
N ARG A 44 -23.97 -2.11 -27.93
CA ARG A 44 -24.91 -2.79 -26.99
C ARG A 44 -25.08 -2.01 -25.69
N GLN A 45 -24.01 -1.37 -25.22
CA GLN A 45 -24.07 -0.46 -24.08
C GLN A 45 -24.97 0.74 -24.36
N THR A 46 -24.89 1.34 -25.55
CA THR A 46 -25.73 2.47 -25.95
C THR A 46 -27.19 2.05 -26.11
N ASN A 47 -27.47 0.94 -26.80
CA ASN A 47 -28.83 0.43 -26.97
C ASN A 47 -29.49 0.13 -25.62
N LYS A 48 -28.73 -0.42 -24.66
CA LYS A 48 -29.21 -0.66 -23.30
C LYS A 48 -29.37 0.61 -22.48
N ALA A 49 -28.47 1.57 -22.64
CA ALA A 49 -28.58 2.89 -22.02
C ALA A 49 -29.83 3.62 -22.51
N GLU A 50 -30.06 3.67 -23.83
CA GLU A 50 -31.25 4.29 -24.42
C GLU A 50 -32.55 3.57 -24.02
N GLN A 51 -32.53 2.23 -23.98
CA GLN A 51 -33.65 1.46 -23.46
C GLN A 51 -33.96 1.85 -22.01
N LEU A 52 -32.94 1.91 -21.15
CA LEU A 52 -33.10 2.30 -19.74
C LEU A 52 -33.59 3.75 -19.60
N CYS A 53 -33.10 4.68 -20.42
CA CYS A 53 -33.59 6.06 -20.45
C CYS A 53 -35.08 6.12 -20.83
N ARG A 54 -35.50 5.36 -21.87
CA ARG A 54 -36.91 5.29 -22.27
C ARG A 54 -37.80 4.70 -21.17
N GLU A 55 -37.36 3.63 -20.53
CA GLU A 55 -38.10 2.94 -19.46
C GLU A 55 -38.19 3.78 -18.16
N ALA A 56 -37.13 4.55 -17.85
CA ALA A 56 -37.10 5.44 -16.69
C ALA A 56 -37.64 6.85 -16.99
N HIS A 57 -38.06 7.14 -18.23
CA HIS A 57 -38.47 8.45 -18.71
C HIS A 57 -37.43 9.56 -18.47
N VAL A 58 -36.13 9.24 -18.60
CA VAL A 58 -35.02 10.18 -18.39
C VAL A 58 -34.48 10.68 -19.72
N ASP A 59 -34.38 12.00 -19.88
CA ASP A 59 -33.70 12.62 -21.02
C ASP A 59 -32.31 13.14 -20.61
N LEU A 60 -31.26 12.49 -21.11
CA LEU A 60 -29.87 12.86 -20.86
C LEU A 60 -29.29 13.79 -21.93
N THR A 61 -30.03 14.11 -23.00
CA THR A 61 -29.47 14.77 -24.19
C THR A 61 -28.99 16.20 -23.94
N VAL A 62 -29.62 16.92 -23.01
CA VAL A 62 -29.37 18.36 -22.77
C VAL A 62 -28.28 18.63 -21.73
N ALA A 63 -28.34 17.99 -20.56
CA ALA A 63 -27.47 18.30 -19.41
C ALA A 63 -26.63 17.12 -18.89
N GLY A 64 -26.73 15.95 -19.51
CA GLY A 64 -26.12 14.73 -18.97
C GLY A 64 -26.82 14.22 -17.72
N GLY A 65 -26.14 13.35 -16.97
CA GLY A 65 -26.69 12.74 -15.76
C GLY A 65 -26.33 13.53 -14.52
N GLY A 66 -27.29 14.25 -13.94
CA GLY A 66 -27.17 14.92 -12.65
C GLY A 66 -27.95 14.20 -11.53
N VAL A 67 -28.16 14.91 -10.41
CA VAL A 67 -28.86 14.37 -9.23
C VAL A 67 -30.34 14.10 -9.52
N GLU A 68 -31.00 14.90 -10.34
CA GLU A 68 -32.42 14.68 -10.67
C GLU A 68 -32.60 13.43 -11.55
N GLU A 69 -31.73 13.23 -12.54
CA GLU A 69 -31.74 12.04 -13.38
C GLU A 69 -31.43 10.79 -12.55
N LEU A 70 -30.50 10.89 -11.59
CA LEU A 70 -30.23 9.82 -10.61
C LEU A 70 -31.46 9.48 -9.76
N ARG A 71 -32.25 10.48 -9.34
CA ARG A 71 -33.52 10.23 -8.62
C ARG A 71 -34.53 9.50 -9.50
N MET A 72 -34.66 9.88 -10.76
CA MET A 72 -35.56 9.24 -11.71
C MET A 72 -35.15 7.78 -11.97
N PHE A 73 -33.86 7.53 -12.22
CA PHE A 73 -33.33 6.17 -12.34
C PHE A 73 -33.51 5.37 -11.05
N GLN A 74 -33.31 5.97 -9.88
CA GLN A 74 -33.54 5.29 -8.60
C GLN A 74 -35.02 4.94 -8.39
N HIS A 75 -35.96 5.78 -8.84
CA HIS A 75 -37.38 5.47 -8.79
C HIS A 75 -37.73 4.27 -9.67
N HIS A 76 -37.22 4.25 -10.90
CA HIS A 76 -37.42 3.15 -11.84
C HIS A 76 -36.75 1.84 -11.35
N LEU A 77 -35.51 1.92 -10.86
CA LEU A 77 -34.73 0.81 -10.33
C LEU A 77 -35.02 0.57 -8.85
N SER A 78 -36.30 0.36 -8.51
CA SER A 78 -36.79 0.24 -7.14
C SER A 78 -36.26 -0.96 -6.35
N SER A 79 -35.73 -1.99 -7.03
CA SER A 79 -35.06 -3.15 -6.42
C SER A 79 -33.56 -2.91 -6.15
N TYR A 80 -33.06 -1.71 -6.45
CA TYR A 80 -31.67 -1.33 -6.26
C TYR A 80 -31.53 -0.12 -5.33
N CYS A 81 -30.33 0.02 -4.77
CA CYS A 81 -29.84 1.20 -4.07
C CYS A 81 -28.66 1.73 -4.88
N ILE A 82 -28.85 2.86 -5.57
CA ILE A 82 -27.83 3.52 -6.38
C ILE A 82 -27.00 4.42 -5.44
N THR A 83 -25.69 4.22 -5.45
CA THR A 83 -24.73 5.04 -4.71
C THR A 83 -23.69 5.59 -5.67
N VAL A 84 -23.56 6.91 -5.72
CA VAL A 84 -22.58 7.61 -6.57
C VAL A 84 -21.56 8.28 -5.67
N PHE A 85 -20.32 7.82 -5.73
CA PHE A 85 -19.18 8.39 -5.00
C PHE A 85 -18.55 9.56 -5.77
N THR A 86 -18.09 10.57 -5.05
CA THR A 86 -17.40 11.74 -5.63
C THR A 86 -15.89 11.54 -5.73
N ASP A 87 -15.33 10.61 -4.95
CA ASP A 87 -13.89 10.37 -4.91
C ASP A 87 -13.54 8.88 -4.73
N ARG A 88 -12.24 8.59 -4.82
CA ARG A 88 -11.69 7.25 -4.57
C ARG A 88 -11.44 6.94 -3.09
N ARG A 89 -11.73 7.88 -2.17
CA ARG A 89 -11.69 7.63 -0.72
C ARG A 89 -12.95 6.91 -0.26
N GLY A 90 -14.05 7.03 -1.02
CA GLY A 90 -15.29 6.30 -0.78
C GLY A 90 -16.07 6.77 0.44
N ARG A 91 -15.80 8.00 0.91
CA ARG A 91 -16.45 8.61 2.09
C ARG A 91 -17.63 9.48 1.69
N GLU A 92 -17.47 10.23 0.61
CA GLU A 92 -18.46 11.19 0.13
C GLU A 92 -19.24 10.63 -1.05
N THR A 93 -20.53 10.96 -1.09
CA THR A 93 -21.45 10.51 -2.13
C THR A 93 -22.21 11.70 -2.68
N MET A 94 -22.25 11.82 -4.01
CA MET A 94 -23.11 12.76 -4.72
C MET A 94 -24.59 12.37 -4.57
N PHE A 95 -24.87 11.06 -4.56
CA PHE A 95 -26.21 10.53 -4.46
C PHE A 95 -26.21 9.18 -3.74
N GLU A 96 -27.20 8.96 -2.88
CA GLU A 96 -27.46 7.66 -2.27
C GLU A 96 -28.96 7.42 -2.22
N GLY A 97 -29.39 6.35 -2.90
CA GLY A 97 -30.78 5.92 -2.88
C GLY A 97 -31.17 5.19 -1.59
N PRO A 98 -32.45 4.84 -1.43
CA PRO A 98 -32.93 4.15 -0.24
C PRO A 98 -32.19 2.82 -0.01
N VAL A 99 -31.68 2.61 1.20
CA VAL A 99 -31.02 1.36 1.59
C VAL A 99 -32.06 0.25 1.72
N GLY A 100 -31.70 -0.96 1.29
CA GLY A 100 -32.57 -2.13 1.42
C GLY A 100 -32.89 -2.46 2.88
N THR A 101 -34.15 -2.77 3.15
CA THR A 101 -34.62 -3.27 4.45
C THR A 101 -34.91 -4.76 4.35
N PRO A 102 -35.05 -5.49 5.48
CA PRO A 102 -35.47 -6.89 5.45
C PRO A 102 -36.80 -7.11 4.69
N ASP A 103 -37.74 -6.16 4.80
CA ASP A 103 -39.04 -6.24 4.13
C ASP A 103 -38.95 -5.85 2.65
N HIS A 104 -37.99 -4.99 2.29
CA HIS A 104 -37.77 -4.50 0.92
C HIS A 104 -36.27 -4.56 0.59
N PRO A 105 -35.72 -5.77 0.31
CA PRO A 105 -34.30 -5.93 0.03
C PRO A 105 -33.92 -5.24 -1.28
N ARG A 106 -32.79 -4.53 -1.27
CA ARG A 106 -32.27 -3.82 -2.45
C ARG A 106 -30.83 -4.26 -2.74
N LYS A 107 -30.52 -4.53 -4.01
CA LYS A 107 -29.13 -4.78 -4.45
C LYS A 107 -28.39 -3.45 -4.64
N HIS A 108 -27.10 -3.38 -4.33
CA HIS A 108 -26.34 -2.14 -4.45
C HIS A 108 -25.79 -1.95 -5.87
N ILE A 109 -25.96 -0.74 -6.43
CA ILE A 109 -25.28 -0.27 -7.64
C ILE A 109 -24.31 0.83 -7.21
N ASP A 110 -23.01 0.58 -7.35
CA ASP A 110 -21.97 1.52 -6.95
C ASP A 110 -21.33 2.15 -8.20
N LEU A 111 -21.35 3.48 -8.27
CA LEU A 111 -20.73 4.28 -9.32
C LEU A 111 -19.75 5.29 -8.72
N ILE A 112 -18.73 5.70 -9.47
CA ILE A 112 -17.88 6.84 -9.14
C ILE A 112 -17.99 7.89 -10.23
N PHE A 113 -18.17 9.16 -9.84
CA PHE A 113 -18.20 10.29 -10.74
C PHE A 113 -16.87 11.05 -10.65
N GLY A 114 -16.16 11.14 -11.77
CA GLY A 114 -14.89 11.86 -11.89
C GLY A 114 -14.62 12.23 -13.35
N ASP A 115 -13.96 13.36 -13.60
CA ASP A 115 -13.69 13.90 -14.95
C ASP A 115 -14.95 14.04 -15.81
N ASN A 116 -16.06 14.49 -15.21
CA ASN A 116 -17.40 14.53 -15.82
C ASN A 116 -17.88 13.18 -16.38
N HIS A 117 -17.41 12.08 -15.79
CA HIS A 117 -17.71 10.72 -16.23
C HIS A 117 -18.16 9.79 -15.10
N TYR A 118 -19.20 8.99 -15.38
CA TYR A 118 -19.64 7.91 -14.49
C TYR A 118 -18.93 6.61 -14.83
N ASN A 119 -18.26 6.03 -13.83
CA ASN A 119 -17.61 4.73 -13.94
C ASN A 119 -18.24 3.73 -12.97
N VAL A 120 -18.39 2.49 -13.42
CA VAL A 120 -18.97 1.42 -12.59
C VAL A 120 -17.94 0.89 -11.60
N ILE A 121 -18.31 0.81 -10.33
CA ILE A 121 -17.54 0.12 -9.31
C ILE A 121 -18.01 -1.34 -9.26
N THR A 122 -17.22 -2.25 -9.84
CA THR A 122 -17.51 -3.70 -9.76
C THR A 122 -17.06 -4.33 -8.45
N SER A 123 -16.20 -3.65 -7.70
CA SER A 123 -15.71 -4.07 -6.40
C SER A 123 -15.39 -2.84 -5.57
N VAL A 124 -16.18 -2.58 -4.53
CA VAL A 124 -16.02 -1.41 -3.65
C VAL A 124 -14.68 -1.46 -2.91
N THR A 125 -14.28 -2.64 -2.43
CA THR A 125 -12.98 -2.84 -1.79
C THR A 125 -11.82 -2.66 -2.77
N GLY A 126 -11.98 -3.08 -4.03
CA GLY A 126 -11.00 -2.86 -5.08
C GLY A 126 -10.87 -1.38 -5.47
N ALA A 127 -12.00 -0.69 -5.64
CA ALA A 127 -12.03 0.72 -6.03
C ALA A 127 -11.43 1.64 -4.97
N PHE A 128 -11.63 1.34 -3.69
CA PHE A 128 -11.12 2.15 -2.57
C PHE A 128 -9.84 1.59 -1.95
N THR A 129 -9.20 0.60 -2.59
CA THR A 129 -7.94 -0.03 -2.14
C THR A 129 -8.00 -0.45 -0.66
N ALA A 130 -9.14 -1.00 -0.24
CA ALA A 130 -9.41 -1.35 1.15
C ALA A 130 -9.62 -2.86 1.30
N LYS A 131 -9.30 -3.42 2.47
CA LYS A 131 -9.60 -4.84 2.74
C LYS A 131 -11.09 -5.03 2.95
N THR A 132 -11.74 -4.08 3.62
CA THR A 132 -13.18 -4.11 3.86
C THR A 132 -13.79 -2.72 3.77
N TYR A 133 -15.08 -2.64 3.46
CA TYR A 133 -15.82 -1.39 3.34
C TYR A 133 -17.15 -1.47 4.09
N CYS A 134 -17.38 -0.50 4.97
CA CYS A 134 -18.61 -0.39 5.74
C CYS A 134 -19.55 0.62 5.09
N ARG A 135 -20.58 0.14 4.39
CA ARG A 135 -21.58 1.00 3.71
C ARG A 135 -22.28 2.00 4.64
N PRO A 136 -22.77 1.62 5.85
CA PRO A 136 -23.52 2.55 6.70
C PRO A 136 -22.75 3.80 7.13
N CYS A 137 -21.47 3.67 7.47
CA CYS A 137 -20.63 4.81 7.87
C CYS A 137 -19.63 5.24 6.79
N LYS A 138 -19.73 4.66 5.58
CA LYS A 138 -18.85 4.91 4.43
C LYS A 138 -17.36 4.86 4.77
N TYR A 139 -16.99 3.88 5.59
CA TYR A 139 -15.62 3.74 6.09
C TYR A 139 -14.90 2.58 5.41
N ALA A 140 -13.79 2.90 4.75
CA ALA A 140 -12.89 1.95 4.12
C ALA A 140 -11.76 1.58 5.10
N GLU A 141 -11.62 0.30 5.44
CA GLU A 141 -10.60 -0.17 6.39
C GLU A 141 -9.47 -0.95 5.70
N SER A 142 -8.24 -0.70 6.16
CA SER A 142 -7.04 -1.51 5.89
C SER A 142 -7.03 -2.83 6.69
N HIS A 143 -7.92 -2.97 7.68
CA HIS A 143 -8.08 -4.14 8.53
C HIS A 143 -9.45 -4.83 8.30
N THR A 144 -9.66 -5.97 8.96
CA THR A 144 -10.87 -6.78 8.81
C THR A 144 -12.08 -6.09 9.47
N ILE A 145 -13.23 -6.05 8.78
CA ILE A 145 -14.49 -5.42 9.22
C ILE A 145 -14.99 -5.87 10.60
N SER A 146 -14.51 -7.01 11.12
CA SER A 146 -14.83 -7.48 12.46
C SER A 146 -14.26 -6.61 13.58
N ARG A 147 -13.23 -5.80 13.31
CA ARG A 147 -12.68 -4.81 14.24
C ARG A 147 -13.35 -3.44 14.09
N HIS A 148 -14.05 -3.21 12.98
CA HIS A 148 -14.80 -1.99 12.75
C HIS A 148 -16.00 -1.90 13.70
N ARG A 149 -16.00 -0.92 14.61
CA ARG A 149 -17.18 -0.57 15.40
C ARG A 149 -17.93 0.56 14.70
N CYS A 150 -18.88 0.19 13.85
CA CYS A 150 -19.70 1.15 13.11
C CYS A 150 -20.62 1.93 14.06
N PRO A 151 -20.57 3.28 14.07
CA PRO A 151 -21.47 4.10 14.88
C PRO A 151 -22.94 3.98 14.40
N GLU A 152 -23.13 3.72 13.11
CA GLU A 152 -24.45 3.57 12.47
C GLU A 152 -25.05 2.16 12.65
N LYS A 153 -24.48 1.31 13.51
CA LYS A 153 -25.01 -0.03 13.82
C LYS A 153 -25.25 -0.18 15.30
N CYS A 154 -26.32 -0.87 15.66
CA CYS A 154 -26.59 -1.21 17.05
C CYS A 154 -25.49 -2.13 17.61
N PRO A 155 -24.86 -1.81 18.77
CA PRO A 155 -23.78 -2.63 19.32
C PRO A 155 -24.24 -4.01 19.82
N ALA A 156 -25.54 -4.20 20.06
CA ALA A 156 -26.10 -5.49 20.48
C ALA A 156 -26.46 -6.38 19.28
N CYS A 157 -27.40 -5.95 18.43
CA CYS A 157 -27.86 -6.77 17.30
C CYS A 157 -27.03 -6.61 16.02
N ILE A 158 -26.16 -5.60 15.92
CA ILE A 158 -25.25 -5.33 14.77
C ILE A 158 -26.01 -4.97 13.48
N GLN A 159 -27.32 -4.74 13.58
CA GLN A 159 -28.13 -4.24 12.46
C GLN A 159 -27.96 -2.72 12.28
N PRO A 160 -28.11 -2.19 11.05
CA PRO A 160 -28.06 -0.75 10.77
C PRO A 160 -29.09 0.04 11.58
N GLY A 161 -28.71 1.19 12.12
CA GLY A 161 -29.54 2.02 13.00
C GLY A 161 -29.45 1.61 14.47
N LEU A 162 -29.47 2.61 15.34
CA LEU A 162 -29.41 2.43 16.79
C LEU A 162 -30.74 1.88 17.32
N CYS A 163 -30.68 0.90 18.21
CA CYS A 163 -31.86 0.48 18.96
C CYS A 163 -32.04 1.39 20.17
N ALA A 164 -33.29 1.77 20.46
CA ALA A 164 -33.61 2.52 21.67
C ALA A 164 -33.18 1.74 22.92
N ASP A 165 -32.68 2.46 23.92
CA ASP A 165 -32.32 1.85 25.19
C ASP A 165 -33.59 1.42 25.92
N ALA A 166 -33.66 0.15 26.29
CA ALA A 166 -34.86 -0.50 26.82
C ALA A 166 -34.46 -1.70 27.67
N VAL A 167 -35.42 -2.21 28.45
CA VAL A 167 -35.24 -3.40 29.30
C VAL A 167 -34.59 -4.53 28.49
N ARG A 168 -33.54 -5.12 29.07
CA ARG A 168 -32.71 -6.10 28.37
C ARG A 168 -33.45 -7.42 28.20
N VAL A 169 -33.44 -7.95 26.99
CA VAL A 169 -33.96 -9.28 26.66
C VAL A 169 -32.78 -10.23 26.45
N LEU A 170 -32.75 -11.36 27.17
CA LEU A 170 -31.73 -12.38 27.05
C LEU A 170 -32.11 -13.41 25.98
N CYS A 171 -31.19 -13.73 25.07
CA CYS A 171 -31.37 -14.80 24.11
C CYS A 171 -30.82 -16.12 24.65
N ASN A 172 -31.64 -17.18 24.64
CA ASN A 172 -31.26 -18.53 25.08
C ASN A 172 -30.35 -19.28 24.09
N VAL A 173 -30.28 -18.85 22.83
CA VAL A 173 -29.44 -19.50 21.80
C VAL A 173 -28.01 -18.96 21.83
N CYS A 174 -27.85 -17.63 21.89
CA CYS A 174 -26.55 -16.98 21.85
C CYS A 174 -26.08 -16.45 23.22
N ASN A 175 -26.92 -16.50 24.26
CA ASN A 175 -26.67 -15.99 25.62
C ASN A 175 -26.30 -14.50 25.68
N ARG A 176 -26.62 -13.72 24.65
CA ARG A 176 -26.39 -12.26 24.60
C ARG A 176 -27.65 -11.51 25.02
N SER A 177 -27.47 -10.31 25.54
CA SER A 177 -28.53 -9.38 25.96
C SER A 177 -28.78 -8.30 24.91
N PHE A 178 -30.05 -8.02 24.63
CA PHE A 178 -30.49 -7.08 23.59
C PHE A 178 -31.38 -5.97 24.17
N PHE A 179 -31.43 -4.81 23.51
CA PHE A 179 -32.21 -3.65 23.94
C PHE A 179 -33.70 -3.82 23.58
N GLY A 180 -34.53 -4.31 24.51
CA GLY A 180 -35.95 -4.56 24.26
C GLY A 180 -36.24 -5.61 23.19
N GLN A 181 -37.53 -5.79 22.90
CA GLN A 181 -38.01 -6.84 22.00
C GLN A 181 -37.62 -6.61 20.55
N THR A 182 -37.58 -5.35 20.09
CA THR A 182 -37.20 -5.01 18.72
C THR A 182 -35.73 -5.35 18.43
N CYS A 183 -34.80 -5.04 19.34
CA CYS A 183 -33.40 -5.43 19.18
C CYS A 183 -33.24 -6.96 19.22
N TYR A 184 -34.01 -7.63 20.08
CA TYR A 184 -34.06 -9.08 20.15
C TYR A 184 -34.59 -9.71 18.84
N GLN A 185 -35.59 -9.15 18.16
CA GLN A 185 -36.00 -9.72 16.88
C GLN A 185 -34.94 -9.47 15.79
N ARG A 186 -34.36 -8.26 15.79
CA ARG A 186 -33.39 -7.84 14.78
C ARG A 186 -32.09 -8.65 14.78
N HIS A 187 -31.68 -9.27 15.89
CA HIS A 187 -30.46 -10.08 15.92
C HIS A 187 -30.58 -11.46 15.24
N PHE A 188 -31.80 -11.92 14.94
CA PHE A 188 -32.05 -13.11 14.13
C PHE A 188 -32.00 -12.83 12.63
N LEU A 189 -32.07 -11.55 12.23
CA LEU A 189 -31.94 -11.15 10.84
C LEU A 189 -30.50 -11.38 10.37
N SER A 190 -30.36 -11.80 9.11
CA SER A 190 -29.06 -11.84 8.45
C SER A 190 -28.42 -10.44 8.45
N SER A 191 -27.11 -10.39 8.60
CA SER A 191 -26.39 -9.12 8.49
C SER A 191 -26.36 -8.66 7.03
N SER A 192 -26.27 -7.34 6.78
CA SER A 192 -26.14 -6.78 5.42
C SER A 192 -24.89 -7.24 4.65
N PHE A 193 -23.98 -7.98 5.30
CA PHE A 193 -22.68 -8.40 4.75
C PHE A 193 -22.51 -9.93 4.71
N GLY A 194 -23.55 -10.70 5.03
CA GLY A 194 -23.49 -12.16 4.95
C GLY A 194 -24.79 -12.84 5.37
N ASN A 195 -25.01 -14.05 4.86
CA ASN A 195 -26.25 -14.84 5.06
C ASN A 195 -26.46 -15.33 6.50
N ALA A 196 -25.57 -15.00 7.43
CA ALA A 196 -25.64 -15.43 8.83
C ALA A 196 -26.18 -14.30 9.73
N SER A 197 -26.94 -14.68 10.75
CA SER A 197 -27.47 -13.74 11.73
C SER A 197 -26.47 -13.45 12.84
N THR A 198 -26.70 -12.37 13.58
CA THR A 198 -25.92 -12.09 14.80
C THR A 198 -26.06 -13.22 15.82
N CYS A 199 -27.23 -13.87 15.90
CA CYS A 199 -27.48 -15.00 16.79
C CYS A 199 -26.63 -16.23 16.46
N SER A 200 -26.50 -16.56 15.17
CA SER A 200 -25.74 -17.74 14.73
C SER A 200 -24.23 -17.52 14.78
N THR A 201 -23.76 -16.28 14.71
CA THR A 201 -22.34 -15.93 14.62
C THR A 201 -21.72 -15.58 15.97
N LEU A 202 -22.39 -14.80 16.81
CA LEU A 202 -21.84 -14.32 18.07
C LEU A 202 -22.50 -15.00 19.26
N LYS A 203 -21.71 -15.72 20.06
CA LYS A 203 -22.17 -16.35 21.29
C LYS A 203 -21.45 -15.78 22.51
N LYS A 204 -22.15 -15.78 23.65
CA LYS A 204 -21.57 -15.46 24.95
C LYS A 204 -21.46 -16.76 25.76
N CYS A 205 -20.30 -16.98 26.36
CA CYS A 205 -20.11 -18.10 27.29
C CYS A 205 -20.82 -17.79 28.62
N ASN A 206 -21.57 -18.74 29.18
CA ASN A 206 -22.22 -18.56 30.49
C ASN A 206 -21.24 -18.65 31.66
N THR A 207 -20.10 -19.33 31.47
CA THR A 207 -19.09 -19.53 32.52
C THR A 207 -18.11 -18.35 32.59
N CYS A 208 -17.45 -18.01 31.49
CA CYS A 208 -16.44 -16.94 31.46
C CYS A 208 -16.96 -15.59 30.94
N LEU A 209 -18.24 -15.51 30.55
CA LEU A 209 -18.90 -14.30 30.04
C LEU A 209 -18.27 -13.67 28.78
N LYS A 210 -17.22 -14.28 28.20
CA LYS A 210 -16.60 -13.83 26.96
C LYS A 210 -17.54 -14.03 25.77
N THR A 211 -17.57 -13.04 24.89
CA THR A 211 -18.23 -13.14 23.60
C THR A 211 -17.23 -13.64 22.56
N TYR A 212 -17.62 -14.64 21.76
CA TYR A 212 -16.79 -15.23 20.72
C TYR A 212 -17.57 -15.36 19.41
N ASN A 213 -16.85 -15.35 18.28
CA ASN A 213 -17.42 -15.35 16.95
C ASN A 213 -17.17 -16.67 16.22
N LEU A 214 -18.24 -17.42 15.95
CA LEU A 214 -18.24 -18.70 15.25
C LEU A 214 -17.95 -18.57 13.74
N ALA A 215 -18.13 -17.38 13.15
CA ALA A 215 -17.83 -17.17 11.72
C ALA A 215 -16.32 -17.26 11.42
N PHE A 216 -15.47 -17.06 12.43
CA PHE A 216 -14.00 -17.04 12.27
C PHE A 216 -13.29 -18.19 12.97
N VAL A 217 -14.02 -19.00 13.73
CA VAL A 217 -13.45 -19.99 14.63
C VAL A 217 -14.12 -21.33 14.35
N SER A 218 -13.40 -22.24 13.70
CA SER A 218 -13.82 -23.62 13.43
C SER A 218 -13.84 -24.53 14.66
N ARG A 219 -13.64 -23.95 15.86
CA ARG A 219 -13.38 -24.66 17.11
C ARG A 219 -14.40 -24.29 18.18
N VAL A 220 -14.64 -25.21 19.10
CA VAL A 220 -15.50 -24.97 20.27
C VAL A 220 -14.79 -24.02 21.24
N HIS A 221 -15.53 -23.08 21.83
CA HIS A 221 -14.99 -22.17 22.84
C HIS A 221 -14.57 -22.94 24.09
N VAL A 222 -13.33 -22.75 24.53
CA VAL A 222 -12.78 -23.27 25.79
C VAL A 222 -12.54 -22.09 26.74
N CYS A 223 -13.08 -22.18 27.96
CA CYS A 223 -12.89 -21.15 28.98
C CYS A 223 -11.43 -21.07 29.42
N GLY A 224 -10.95 -19.86 29.74
CA GLY A 224 -9.56 -19.63 30.14
C GLY A 224 -8.57 -19.46 28.99
N GLU A 225 -8.91 -19.94 27.79
CA GLU A 225 -8.04 -19.74 26.63
C GLU A 225 -8.14 -18.32 26.04
N SER A 226 -7.03 -17.86 25.47
CA SER A 226 -6.93 -16.62 24.71
C SER A 226 -6.10 -16.86 23.44
N LEU A 227 -6.33 -16.08 22.37
CA LEU A 227 -5.52 -16.17 21.16
C LEU A 227 -4.21 -15.41 21.40
N CYS A 228 -3.08 -16.12 21.41
CA CYS A 228 -1.77 -15.49 21.39
C CYS A 228 -1.50 -14.93 19.99
N MET A 229 -1.32 -13.61 19.89
CA MET A 229 -1.10 -12.93 18.60
C MET A 229 0.28 -13.21 17.99
N ILE A 230 1.23 -13.74 18.77
CA ILE A 230 2.59 -14.03 18.33
C ILE A 230 2.64 -15.42 17.67
N CYS A 231 2.17 -16.46 18.37
CA CYS A 231 2.17 -17.83 17.84
C CYS A 231 0.88 -18.18 17.07
N ASN A 232 -0.14 -17.30 17.09
CA ASN A 232 -1.47 -17.49 16.49
C ASN A 232 -2.17 -18.78 16.96
N LYS A 233 -1.90 -19.23 18.18
CA LYS A 233 -2.58 -20.36 18.82
C LYS A 233 -3.44 -19.87 19.97
N TYR A 234 -4.53 -20.58 20.23
CA TYR A 234 -5.27 -20.41 21.47
C TYR A 234 -4.55 -21.14 22.59
N VAL A 235 -4.37 -20.45 23.71
CA VAL A 235 -3.49 -20.87 24.78
C VAL A 235 -4.11 -20.54 26.13
N GLY A 236 -3.80 -21.33 27.15
CA GLY A 236 -4.27 -21.10 28.52
C GLY A 236 -3.61 -19.88 29.19
N PRO A 237 -3.98 -19.59 30.45
CA PRO A 237 -3.51 -18.41 31.18
C PRO A 237 -1.99 -18.36 31.42
N ASN A 238 -1.31 -19.51 31.49
CA ASN A 238 0.15 -19.59 31.74
C ASN A 238 0.95 -19.87 30.46
N HIS A 239 0.55 -19.28 29.33
CA HIS A 239 1.24 -19.50 28.06
C HIS A 239 2.61 -18.85 28.03
N LEU A 240 3.66 -19.66 27.97
CA LEU A 240 4.99 -19.22 27.55
C LEU A 240 5.04 -19.17 26.02
N CYS A 241 5.15 -17.96 25.48
CA CYS A 241 5.24 -17.75 24.05
C CYS A 241 6.69 -17.52 23.64
N TYR A 242 7.12 -18.22 22.61
CA TYR A 242 8.50 -18.10 22.10
C TYR A 242 8.55 -17.38 20.75
N VAL A 243 9.73 -16.87 20.40
CA VAL A 243 10.00 -16.32 19.07
C VAL A 243 9.77 -17.42 18.04
N GLN A 244 8.87 -17.17 17.09
CA GLN A 244 8.49 -18.20 16.13
C GLN A 244 9.54 -18.31 15.01
N PRO A 245 9.90 -19.53 14.57
CA PRO A 245 10.68 -19.72 13.36
C PRO A 245 10.02 -19.03 12.17
N ALA A 246 10.83 -18.38 11.35
CA ALA A 246 10.34 -17.70 10.16
C ALA A 246 10.09 -18.71 9.03
N LYS A 247 8.96 -18.54 8.32
CA LYS A 247 8.72 -19.31 7.10
C LYS A 247 9.69 -18.86 6.00
N PRO A 248 10.27 -19.79 5.22
CA PRO A 248 11.09 -19.45 4.06
C PRO A 248 10.26 -18.74 3.00
N LEU A 249 10.92 -18.01 2.10
CA LEU A 249 10.24 -17.29 1.02
C LEU A 249 9.51 -18.27 0.10
N SER A 250 8.27 -17.93 -0.26
CA SER A 250 7.63 -18.56 -1.40
C SER A 250 8.27 -18.02 -2.68
N THR A 251 9.15 -18.81 -3.29
CA THR A 251 9.82 -18.50 -4.58
C THR A 251 8.86 -18.29 -5.74
N LYS A 252 7.57 -18.63 -5.58
CA LYS A 252 6.54 -18.61 -6.63
C LYS A 252 5.91 -17.23 -6.89
N LYS A 253 6.16 -16.21 -6.05
CA LYS A 253 5.56 -14.89 -6.27
C LYS A 253 6.41 -14.07 -7.25
N PRO A 254 5.89 -13.72 -8.44
CA PRO A 254 6.61 -12.88 -9.39
C PRO A 254 6.76 -11.46 -8.83
N PHE A 255 7.94 -10.89 -9.02
CA PHE A 255 8.32 -9.56 -8.52
C PHE A 255 9.07 -8.80 -9.60
N LEU A 256 9.12 -7.48 -9.46
CA LEU A 256 9.91 -6.58 -10.29
C LEU A 256 10.73 -5.68 -9.37
N PHE A 257 12.04 -5.56 -9.61
CA PHE A 257 12.84 -4.50 -8.99
C PHE A 257 12.85 -3.29 -9.90
N VAL A 258 12.74 -2.09 -9.34
CA VAL A 258 12.94 -0.82 -10.03
C VAL A 258 13.93 -0.01 -9.22
N PHE A 259 15.12 0.20 -9.76
CA PHE A 259 16.14 1.08 -9.20
C PHE A 259 15.95 2.46 -9.79
N PHE A 260 16.07 3.52 -8.99
CA PHE A 260 15.93 4.87 -9.52
C PHE A 260 16.74 5.87 -8.71
N ASP A 261 16.92 7.03 -9.32
CA ASP A 261 17.55 8.20 -8.73
C ASP A 261 16.90 9.48 -9.28
N PHE A 262 16.84 10.54 -8.47
CA PHE A 262 16.38 11.86 -8.88
C PHE A 262 17.54 12.85 -8.86
N GLU A 263 17.69 13.59 -9.95
CA GLU A 263 18.45 14.85 -9.94
C GLU A 263 17.49 16.02 -9.76
N CYS A 264 17.94 17.02 -9.02
CA CYS A 264 17.11 18.14 -8.59
C CYS A 264 17.76 19.49 -8.90
N THR A 265 16.95 20.46 -9.29
CA THR A 265 17.33 21.88 -9.28
C THR A 265 17.25 22.45 -7.86
N GLN A 266 18.01 23.51 -7.59
CA GLN A 266 18.07 24.20 -6.30
C GLN A 266 17.93 25.72 -6.48
N GLU A 267 16.85 26.17 -7.11
CA GLU A 267 16.66 27.58 -7.50
C GLU A 267 15.65 28.32 -6.62
N THR A 268 14.63 27.63 -6.10
CA THR A 268 13.56 28.25 -5.34
C THR A 268 14.00 28.47 -3.89
N PRO A 269 14.16 29.72 -3.40
CA PRO A 269 14.55 29.96 -2.02
C PRO A 269 13.44 29.55 -1.05
N VAL A 270 13.80 28.95 0.08
CA VAL A 270 12.86 28.60 1.14
C VAL A 270 12.58 29.86 1.98
N PRO A 271 11.35 30.41 2.00
CA PRO A 271 11.07 31.68 2.68
C PRO A 271 11.40 31.67 4.17
N GLU A 272 11.29 30.50 4.79
CA GLU A 272 11.45 30.27 6.22
C GLU A 272 12.91 30.06 6.66
N ASN A 273 13.84 29.83 5.72
CA ASN A 273 15.24 29.56 6.02
C ASN A 273 16.18 30.24 5.00
N PRO A 274 16.65 31.47 5.27
CA PRO A 274 17.53 32.21 4.38
C PRO A 274 18.80 31.42 4.02
N GLY A 275 19.10 31.33 2.73
CA GLY A 275 20.24 30.56 2.21
C GLY A 275 19.97 29.09 1.94
N SER A 276 18.74 28.60 2.23
CA SER A 276 18.29 27.28 1.79
C SER A 276 17.43 27.37 0.55
N PHE A 277 17.58 26.40 -0.35
CA PHE A 277 16.81 26.30 -1.58
C PHE A 277 16.00 25.00 -1.57
N GLU A 278 14.79 25.05 -2.12
CA GLU A 278 13.96 23.87 -2.32
C GLU A 278 14.57 23.01 -3.44
N HIS A 279 14.68 21.72 -3.18
CA HIS A 279 15.09 20.74 -4.17
C HIS A 279 13.87 20.32 -4.98
N ILE A 280 13.91 20.54 -6.29
CA ILE A 280 12.82 20.21 -7.21
C ILE A 280 13.35 19.20 -8.25
N PRO A 281 12.83 17.96 -8.28
CA PRO A 281 13.29 16.96 -9.24
C PRO A 281 13.04 17.38 -10.69
N ASN A 282 14.10 17.39 -11.51
CA ASN A 282 14.03 17.74 -12.93
C ASN A 282 14.45 16.59 -13.87
N LEU A 283 15.06 15.54 -13.32
CA LEU A 283 15.39 14.31 -14.01
C LEU A 283 15.17 13.12 -13.07
N CYS A 284 14.56 12.05 -13.59
CA CYS A 284 14.57 10.73 -12.98
C CYS A 284 15.04 9.71 -14.00
N VAL A 285 16.02 8.91 -13.61
CA VAL A 285 16.36 7.68 -14.33
C VAL A 285 15.88 6.51 -13.49
N SER A 286 15.27 5.52 -14.16
CA SER A 286 14.89 4.27 -13.53
C SER A 286 15.34 3.08 -14.37
N GLU A 287 15.82 2.03 -13.71
CA GLU A 287 16.15 0.75 -14.31
C GLU A 287 15.37 -0.38 -13.64
N GLN A 288 14.65 -1.16 -14.43
CA GLN A 288 13.84 -2.27 -13.94
C GLN A 288 14.42 -3.65 -14.29
N VAL A 289 14.30 -4.58 -13.34
CA VAL A 289 14.85 -5.93 -13.42
C VAL A 289 13.84 -6.94 -12.92
N CYS A 290 13.42 -7.85 -13.81
CA CYS A 290 12.60 -9.00 -13.45
C CYS A 290 13.47 -10.25 -13.18
N PRO A 291 12.89 -11.37 -12.71
CA PRO A 291 13.66 -12.55 -12.34
C PRO A 291 14.49 -13.17 -13.49
N THR A 292 14.08 -12.99 -14.75
CA THR A 292 14.84 -13.46 -15.92
C THR A 292 15.98 -12.52 -16.30
N CYS A 293 15.90 -11.25 -15.92
CA CYS A 293 16.89 -10.21 -16.22
C CYS A 293 17.96 -10.07 -15.12
N ILE A 294 17.84 -10.80 -14.02
CA ILE A 294 18.60 -10.50 -12.80
C ILE A 294 20.10 -10.70 -12.91
N ASN A 295 20.53 -11.55 -13.85
CA ASN A 295 21.94 -11.84 -14.13
C ASN A 295 22.45 -11.09 -15.36
N ASP A 296 21.65 -10.18 -15.91
CA ASP A 296 21.97 -9.49 -17.14
C ASP A 296 22.37 -8.05 -16.84
N GLU A 297 23.63 -7.74 -17.13
CA GLU A 297 24.24 -6.45 -16.85
C GLU A 297 23.85 -5.38 -17.88
N ALA A 298 23.33 -5.73 -19.05
CA ALA A 298 22.99 -4.74 -20.08
C ALA A 298 21.70 -3.96 -19.73
N SER A 299 21.76 -2.64 -19.86
CA SER A 299 20.65 -1.72 -19.54
C SER A 299 19.78 -1.34 -20.74
N ASP A 300 20.23 -1.63 -21.96
CA ASP A 300 19.76 -1.00 -23.22
C ASP A 300 18.82 -1.86 -24.06
N HIS A 301 18.50 -3.09 -23.64
CA HIS A 301 17.60 -3.97 -24.38
C HIS A 301 16.25 -4.15 -23.70
N GLY A 302 15.23 -4.44 -24.52
CA GLY A 302 13.89 -4.78 -24.05
C GLY A 302 13.80 -6.24 -23.57
N CYS A 303 13.12 -6.46 -22.46
CA CYS A 303 12.71 -7.78 -22.01
C CYS A 303 11.28 -8.08 -22.47
N SER A 304 11.00 -9.32 -22.87
CA SER A 304 9.63 -9.76 -23.19
C SER A 304 8.67 -9.76 -21.97
N PHE A 305 9.22 -9.73 -20.75
CA PHE A 305 8.46 -9.83 -19.50
C PHE A 305 8.34 -8.50 -18.75
N CYS A 306 9.43 -7.76 -18.54
CA CYS A 306 9.35 -6.42 -17.94
C CYS A 306 9.28 -5.28 -18.96
N GLY A 307 9.59 -5.49 -20.24
CA GLY A 307 9.65 -4.43 -21.25
C GLY A 307 11.00 -3.70 -21.25
N LEU A 308 10.97 -2.40 -21.58
CA LEU A 308 12.17 -1.55 -21.64
C LEU A 308 12.82 -1.41 -20.26
N ARG A 309 14.10 -1.77 -20.11
CA ARG A 309 14.78 -1.77 -18.82
C ARG A 309 15.01 -0.37 -18.26
N GLN A 310 15.54 0.53 -19.06
CA GLN A 310 15.82 1.90 -18.63
C GLN A 310 14.70 2.84 -19.08
N ARG A 311 14.26 3.72 -18.18
CA ARG A 311 13.33 4.80 -18.49
C ARG A 311 13.84 6.11 -17.91
N ILE A 312 13.58 7.18 -18.65
CA ILE A 312 14.03 8.54 -18.35
C ILE A 312 12.78 9.42 -18.29
N PHE A 313 12.63 10.16 -17.20
CA PHE A 313 11.57 11.15 -16.98
C PHE A 313 12.24 12.50 -16.77
N GLN A 314 11.79 13.53 -17.49
CA GLN A 314 12.44 14.85 -17.51
C GLN A 314 11.40 15.96 -17.49
N GLY A 315 11.75 17.07 -16.85
CA GLY A 315 10.93 18.28 -16.77
C GLY A 315 10.15 18.43 -15.46
N GLU A 316 9.24 19.39 -15.42
CA GLU A 316 8.53 19.80 -14.19
C GLU A 316 7.64 18.69 -13.60
N ASN A 317 7.14 17.77 -14.44
CA ASN A 317 6.29 16.66 -14.03
C ASN A 317 7.07 15.38 -13.73
N THR A 318 8.40 15.44 -13.55
CA THR A 318 9.28 14.26 -13.40
C THR A 318 8.77 13.25 -12.35
N VAL A 319 8.42 13.72 -11.15
CA VAL A 319 7.91 12.85 -10.07
C VAL A 319 6.56 12.24 -10.46
N LYS A 320 5.67 13.05 -11.03
CA LYS A 320 4.33 12.62 -11.44
C LYS A 320 4.39 11.55 -12.53
N ASP A 321 5.21 11.75 -13.56
CA ASP A 321 5.35 10.81 -14.66
C ASP A 321 5.97 9.49 -14.18
N PHE A 322 6.97 9.57 -13.30
CA PHE A 322 7.58 8.39 -12.68
C PHE A 322 6.58 7.60 -11.82
N VAL A 323 5.86 8.26 -10.91
CA VAL A 323 4.88 7.59 -10.04
C VAL A 323 3.71 7.05 -10.87
N THR A 324 3.25 7.79 -11.88
CA THR A 324 2.21 7.31 -12.81
C THR A 324 2.67 6.04 -13.52
N TYR A 325 3.88 6.01 -14.05
CA TYR A 325 4.48 4.82 -14.63
C TYR A 325 4.54 3.66 -13.63
N LEU A 326 5.03 3.88 -12.40
CA LEU A 326 5.05 2.82 -11.38
C LEU A 326 3.65 2.27 -11.10
N SER A 327 2.62 3.10 -11.18
CA SER A 327 1.23 2.76 -10.86
C SER A 327 0.52 1.94 -11.95
N GLU A 328 1.11 1.82 -13.14
CA GLU A 328 0.54 1.06 -14.25
C GLU A 328 0.26 -0.40 -13.83
N PRO A 329 -0.94 -0.93 -14.13
CA PRO A 329 -1.26 -2.32 -13.81
C PRO A 329 -0.33 -3.30 -14.53
N ARG A 330 0.42 -4.10 -13.76
CA ARG A 330 1.27 -5.17 -14.27
C ARG A 330 0.80 -6.52 -13.72
N PRO A 331 -0.18 -7.19 -14.36
CA PRO A 331 -0.77 -8.42 -13.83
C PRO A 331 0.24 -9.56 -13.66
N GLU A 332 1.37 -9.50 -14.36
CA GLU A 332 2.46 -10.46 -14.28
C GLU A 332 3.26 -10.35 -12.97
N PHE A 333 3.25 -9.20 -12.30
CA PHE A 333 4.02 -8.94 -11.08
C PHE A 333 3.10 -8.66 -9.89
N LYS A 334 3.27 -9.40 -8.80
CA LYS A 334 2.48 -9.17 -7.58
C LYS A 334 3.04 -8.06 -6.71
N ASP A 335 4.36 -7.90 -6.74
CA ASP A 335 5.09 -6.93 -5.94
C ASP A 335 6.11 -6.20 -6.84
N VAL A 336 6.08 -4.88 -6.85
CA VAL A 336 7.08 -4.01 -7.49
C VAL A 336 7.87 -3.33 -6.39
N ILE A 337 9.14 -3.66 -6.29
CA ILE A 337 10.04 -3.21 -5.24
C ILE A 337 10.92 -2.10 -5.80
N VAL A 338 10.70 -0.90 -5.31
CA VAL A 338 11.32 0.32 -5.81
C VAL A 338 12.44 0.72 -4.85
N ILE A 339 13.65 0.89 -5.36
CA ILE A 339 14.86 1.04 -4.57
C ILE A 339 15.61 2.30 -5.02
N ALA A 340 15.83 3.22 -4.10
CA ALA A 340 16.76 4.35 -4.28
C ALA A 340 17.86 4.31 -3.20
N HIS A 341 18.92 5.09 -3.41
CA HIS A 341 20.02 5.19 -2.46
C HIS A 341 19.84 6.40 -1.54
N ASN A 342 19.69 6.16 -0.24
CA ASN A 342 19.28 7.17 0.74
C ASN A 342 17.82 7.65 0.56
N PHE A 343 16.96 6.78 0.02
CA PHE A 343 15.52 7.03 -0.16
C PHE A 343 14.87 7.60 1.10
N LYS A 344 15.26 7.09 2.28
CA LYS A 344 14.63 7.44 3.57
C LYS A 344 14.73 8.91 3.94
N ALA A 345 15.77 9.59 3.47
CA ALA A 345 16.06 10.96 3.87
C ALA A 345 15.86 11.97 2.72
N TYR A 346 15.80 11.49 1.47
CA TYR A 346 15.79 12.35 0.29
C TYR A 346 14.65 12.00 -0.68
N ASP A 347 14.85 11.08 -1.62
CA ASP A 347 13.91 10.79 -2.72
C ASP A 347 12.50 10.45 -2.24
N GLY A 348 12.40 9.76 -1.10
CA GLY A 348 11.13 9.36 -0.51
C GLY A 348 10.24 10.53 -0.14
N GLN A 349 10.79 11.71 0.14
CA GLN A 349 10.01 12.91 0.44
C GLN A 349 9.23 13.39 -0.79
N PHE A 350 9.86 13.41 -1.97
CA PHE A 350 9.21 13.82 -3.21
C PHE A 350 8.09 12.86 -3.61
N VAL A 351 8.37 11.55 -3.52
CA VAL A 351 7.39 10.51 -3.84
C VAL A 351 6.21 10.55 -2.87
N LEU A 352 6.47 10.68 -1.56
CA LEU A 352 5.43 10.75 -0.54
C LEU A 352 4.53 11.99 -0.72
N ARG A 353 5.14 13.16 -0.96
CA ARG A 353 4.42 14.41 -1.22
C ARG A 353 3.45 14.25 -2.39
N HIS A 354 3.94 13.76 -3.53
CA HIS A 354 3.12 13.53 -4.71
C HIS A 354 1.97 12.51 -4.45
N MET A 355 2.26 11.42 -3.74
CA MET A 355 1.25 10.43 -3.38
C MET A 355 0.12 11.00 -2.51
N ILE A 356 0.44 11.84 -1.52
CA ILE A 356 -0.55 12.37 -0.59
C ILE A 356 -1.31 13.55 -1.20
N GLU A 357 -0.59 14.54 -1.71
CA GLU A 357 -1.15 15.83 -2.10
C GLU A 357 -1.87 15.77 -3.45
N GLU A 358 -1.25 15.14 -4.45
CA GLU A 358 -1.79 15.10 -5.81
C GLU A 358 -2.66 13.88 -6.06
N LEU A 359 -2.25 12.71 -5.56
CA LEU A 359 -2.98 11.45 -5.80
C LEU A 359 -4.01 11.12 -4.70
N GLY A 360 -3.93 11.77 -3.53
CA GLY A 360 -4.81 11.48 -2.39
C GLY A 360 -4.63 10.08 -1.80
N TRP A 361 -3.47 9.46 -2.04
CA TRP A 361 -3.13 8.13 -1.56
C TRP A 361 -2.70 8.15 -0.09
N ASN A 362 -2.91 7.03 0.60
CA ASN A 362 -2.54 6.86 2.00
C ASN A 362 -1.59 5.65 2.15
N PRO A 363 -0.29 5.80 1.89
CA PRO A 363 0.68 4.71 1.98
C PRO A 363 0.93 4.26 3.43
N GLU A 364 1.22 2.98 3.62
CA GLU A 364 1.76 2.44 4.88
C GLU A 364 3.24 2.84 5.00
N LEU A 365 3.61 3.52 6.08
CA LEU A 365 4.97 4.03 6.32
C LEU A 365 5.65 3.33 7.49
N ILE A 366 6.94 3.02 7.33
CA ILE A 366 7.85 2.65 8.42
C ILE A 366 8.83 3.81 8.58
N MET A 367 8.80 4.47 9.74
CA MET A 367 9.56 5.69 10.00
C MET A 367 10.64 5.47 11.06
N SER A 368 11.72 6.25 10.99
CA SER A 368 12.70 6.42 12.07
C SER A 368 12.93 7.92 12.25
N GLY A 369 12.29 8.49 13.27
CA GLY A 369 12.15 9.95 13.36
C GLY A 369 11.42 10.49 12.12
N SER A 370 12.03 11.46 11.44
CA SER A 370 11.53 12.03 10.18
C SER A 370 11.89 11.23 8.92
N LYS A 371 12.69 10.16 9.03
CA LYS A 371 13.19 9.38 7.88
C LYS A 371 12.26 8.23 7.52
N ILE A 372 11.93 8.10 6.23
CA ILE A 372 11.01 7.09 5.67
C ILE A 372 11.78 5.79 5.34
N GLN A 373 11.92 4.89 6.31
CA GLN A 373 12.66 3.62 6.11
C GLN A 373 12.06 2.75 5.00
N SER A 374 10.73 2.75 4.89
CA SER A 374 10.01 2.07 3.82
C SER A 374 8.62 2.68 3.66
N MET A 375 8.11 2.64 2.43
CA MET A 375 6.79 3.11 2.07
C MET A 375 6.10 2.05 1.21
N LYS A 376 4.83 1.73 1.50
CA LYS A 376 4.09 0.72 0.77
C LYS A 376 2.70 1.22 0.40
N TYR A 377 2.33 1.04 -0.87
CA TYR A 377 0.99 1.34 -1.36
C TYR A 377 0.59 0.36 -2.45
N SER A 378 -0.55 -0.31 -2.29
CA SER A 378 -1.00 -1.34 -3.23
C SER A 378 0.09 -2.41 -3.48
N HIS A 379 0.54 -2.56 -4.73
CA HIS A 379 1.59 -3.48 -5.17
C HIS A 379 3.00 -2.86 -5.15
N LEU A 380 3.12 -1.56 -4.82
CA LEU A 380 4.39 -0.83 -4.77
C LEU A 380 4.99 -0.93 -3.36
N HIS A 381 6.27 -1.25 -3.29
CA HIS A 381 7.04 -1.30 -2.06
C HIS A 381 8.37 -0.56 -2.23
N PHE A 382 8.45 0.63 -1.67
CA PHE A 382 9.65 1.46 -1.66
C PHE A 382 10.53 1.10 -0.47
N ILE A 383 11.82 0.92 -0.72
CA ILE A 383 12.84 0.66 0.29
C ILE A 383 14.09 1.48 0.02
N ASP A 384 14.81 1.80 1.09
CA ASP A 384 16.10 2.47 1.02
C ASP A 384 17.25 1.45 0.96
N SER A 385 18.06 1.49 -0.10
CA SER A 385 19.25 0.64 -0.20
C SER A 385 20.30 0.96 0.88
N LEU A 386 20.36 2.19 1.40
CA LEU A 386 21.29 2.59 2.46
C LEU A 386 20.94 1.94 3.81
N ASN A 387 19.77 1.32 3.95
CA ASN A 387 19.45 0.47 5.12
C ASN A 387 20.09 -0.91 5.04
N PHE A 388 20.63 -1.29 3.88
CA PHE A 388 21.30 -2.55 3.63
C PHE A 388 22.80 -2.35 3.36
N LEU A 389 23.11 -1.37 2.52
CA LEU A 389 24.45 -1.01 2.06
C LEU A 389 24.89 0.24 2.83
N LEU A 390 25.54 0.08 3.98
CA LEU A 390 25.81 1.18 4.94
C LEU A 390 26.97 2.12 4.51
N GLU A 391 27.11 2.37 3.21
CA GLU A 391 28.15 3.20 2.61
C GLU A 391 27.56 4.04 1.48
N GLY A 392 28.21 5.16 1.13
CA GLY A 392 27.79 5.99 0.02
C GLY A 392 27.98 5.32 -1.34
N LEU A 393 27.14 5.70 -2.32
CA LEU A 393 27.10 5.09 -3.65
C LEU A 393 28.47 4.98 -4.34
N ALA A 394 29.34 5.99 -4.18
CA ALA A 394 30.69 6.02 -4.75
C ALA A 394 31.60 4.88 -4.27
N LYS A 395 31.37 4.34 -3.07
CA LYS A 395 32.18 3.27 -2.47
C LYS A 395 31.70 1.87 -2.87
N LEU A 396 30.43 1.73 -3.28
CA LEU A 396 29.83 0.43 -3.61
C LEU A 396 30.57 -0.35 -4.70
N PRO A 397 31.08 0.28 -5.79
CA PRO A 397 31.85 -0.46 -6.79
C PRO A 397 33.07 -1.16 -6.20
N LYS A 398 33.79 -0.50 -5.28
CA LYS A 398 34.92 -1.11 -4.58
C LYS A 398 34.47 -2.21 -3.64
N THR A 399 33.44 -1.96 -2.83
CA THR A 399 32.91 -2.89 -1.83
C THR A 399 32.41 -4.20 -2.45
N PHE A 400 31.79 -4.12 -3.64
CA PHE A 400 31.29 -5.28 -4.37
C PHE A 400 32.22 -5.78 -5.49
N ASN A 401 33.44 -5.25 -5.58
CA ASN A 401 34.41 -5.60 -6.61
C ASN A 401 33.80 -5.54 -8.03
N LEU A 402 33.12 -4.43 -8.34
CA LEU A 402 32.59 -4.10 -9.66
C LEU A 402 33.73 -3.47 -10.47
N GLN A 403 34.24 -4.20 -11.46
CA GLN A 403 35.37 -3.75 -12.27
C GLN A 403 34.96 -2.60 -13.20
N ASP A 404 35.88 -1.68 -13.46
CA ASP A 404 35.74 -0.60 -14.44
C ASP A 404 34.54 0.35 -14.23
N ILE A 405 33.98 0.37 -13.03
CA ILE A 405 32.84 1.22 -12.68
C ILE A 405 33.24 2.16 -11.55
N ARG A 406 33.11 3.46 -11.79
CA ARG A 406 33.30 4.51 -10.79
C ARG A 406 32.15 5.50 -10.87
N LYS A 407 31.80 6.08 -9.72
CA LYS A 407 30.92 7.24 -9.69
C LYS A 407 31.68 8.44 -10.26
N GLY A 408 31.04 9.18 -11.17
CA GLY A 408 31.61 10.41 -11.74
C GLY A 408 31.45 11.60 -10.80
N TYR A 409 31.80 12.79 -11.28
CA TYR A 409 31.53 14.05 -10.60
C TYR A 409 30.55 14.88 -11.43
N PHE A 410 29.59 15.52 -10.76
CA PHE A 410 28.56 16.33 -11.42
C PHE A 410 28.39 17.68 -10.71
N PRO A 411 28.24 18.79 -11.44
CA PRO A 411 28.10 20.11 -10.86
C PRO A 411 26.66 20.36 -10.38
N HIS A 412 26.30 19.86 -9.21
CA HIS A 412 24.94 19.95 -8.67
C HIS A 412 24.41 21.39 -8.57
N TYR A 413 25.24 22.37 -8.21
CA TYR A 413 24.82 23.78 -8.13
C TYR A 413 24.69 24.45 -9.51
N PHE A 414 25.19 23.80 -10.57
CA PHE A 414 24.99 24.22 -11.95
C PHE A 414 23.68 23.71 -12.55
N ASN A 415 22.99 22.76 -11.88
CA ASN A 415 21.69 22.25 -12.29
C ASN A 415 20.58 23.27 -12.04
N LYS A 416 20.43 24.16 -13.03
CA LYS A 416 19.50 25.28 -13.05
C LYS A 416 18.79 25.33 -14.40
N ILE A 417 17.57 25.85 -14.43
CA ILE A 417 16.77 26.03 -15.65
C ILE A 417 17.55 26.87 -16.68
N GLU A 418 18.25 27.91 -16.21
CA GLU A 418 19.08 28.79 -17.06
C GLU A 418 20.20 28.03 -17.80
N ASN A 419 20.76 26.99 -17.17
CA ASN A 419 21.86 26.20 -17.70
C ASN A 419 21.40 24.93 -18.43
N ALA A 420 20.09 24.68 -18.56
CA ALA A 420 19.55 23.43 -19.09
C ALA A 420 20.03 23.08 -20.51
N ASN A 421 20.35 24.11 -21.32
CA ASN A 421 20.88 23.96 -22.68
C ASN A 421 22.35 24.43 -22.81
N TYR A 422 23.08 24.51 -21.69
CA TYR A 422 24.46 24.96 -21.69
C TYR A 422 25.37 23.96 -22.43
N VAL A 423 26.11 24.50 -23.40
CA VAL A 423 27.17 23.81 -24.12
C VAL A 423 28.36 24.77 -24.17
N GLY A 424 29.45 24.44 -23.50
CA GLY A 424 30.59 25.35 -23.37
C GLY A 424 31.72 24.80 -22.50
N PRO A 425 32.57 25.67 -21.94
CA PRO A 425 33.65 25.26 -21.03
C PRO A 425 33.13 24.52 -19.79
N LEU A 426 33.99 23.73 -19.16
CA LEU A 426 33.71 23.04 -17.90
C LEU A 426 33.24 24.04 -16.81
N PRO A 427 32.17 23.74 -16.06
CA PRO A 427 31.72 24.59 -14.96
C PRO A 427 32.80 24.78 -13.88
N PRO A 428 32.82 25.93 -13.18
CA PRO A 428 33.75 26.18 -12.09
C PRO A 428 33.68 25.13 -10.98
N SER A 429 34.79 24.90 -10.27
CA SER A 429 34.90 23.87 -9.22
C SER A 429 33.91 24.06 -8.09
N GLU A 430 33.54 25.31 -7.79
CA GLU A 430 32.56 25.67 -6.75
C GLU A 430 31.19 25.05 -7.05
N MET A 431 30.85 24.87 -8.34
CA MET A 431 29.57 24.32 -8.76
C MET A 431 29.42 22.82 -8.46
N TYR A 432 30.52 22.14 -8.13
CA TYR A 432 30.56 20.72 -7.74
C TYR A 432 30.45 20.50 -6.24
N GLY A 433 30.42 21.58 -5.43
CA GLY A 433 30.40 21.47 -3.97
C GLY A 433 31.70 20.89 -3.39
N CYS A 434 32.85 21.25 -3.99
CA CYS A 434 34.15 20.75 -3.57
C CYS A 434 34.51 21.08 -2.11
N ASP A 435 33.85 22.08 -1.50
CA ASP A 435 34.08 22.48 -0.10
C ASP A 435 33.33 21.58 0.90
N ASP A 436 32.29 20.86 0.47
CA ASP A 436 31.52 19.92 1.29
C ASP A 436 32.11 18.49 1.26
N MET A 437 33.12 18.26 0.40
CA MET A 437 33.79 16.98 0.24
C MET A 437 34.77 16.68 1.38
N THR A 438 34.98 15.40 1.68
CA THR A 438 36.06 15.00 2.59
C THR A 438 37.42 15.31 1.96
N THR A 439 38.48 15.46 2.76
CA THR A 439 39.84 15.75 2.25
C THR A 439 40.27 14.79 1.14
N SER A 440 40.04 13.48 1.35
CA SER A 440 40.41 12.45 0.36
C SER A 440 39.57 12.51 -0.91
N ASP A 441 38.27 12.80 -0.80
CA ASP A 441 37.39 12.90 -1.97
C ASP A 441 37.70 14.19 -2.76
N ARG A 442 38.05 15.27 -2.06
CA ARG A 442 38.44 16.55 -2.65
C ARG A 442 39.75 16.45 -3.45
N GLU A 443 40.75 15.73 -2.93
CA GLU A 443 41.98 15.43 -3.66
C GLU A 443 41.68 14.67 -4.95
N ALA A 444 40.90 13.58 -4.86
CA ALA A 444 40.48 12.79 -6.02
C ALA A 444 39.63 13.59 -7.02
N PHE A 445 38.86 14.58 -6.56
CA PHE A 445 38.13 15.51 -7.40
C PHE A 445 39.08 16.41 -8.20
N PHE A 446 40.07 17.03 -7.55
CA PHE A 446 41.02 17.91 -8.25
C PHE A 446 41.96 17.18 -9.20
N ASP A 447 42.30 15.92 -8.90
CA ASP A 447 43.04 15.05 -9.82
C ASP A 447 42.27 14.81 -11.13
N TRP A 448 40.95 14.75 -11.06
CA TRP A 448 40.07 14.66 -12.23
C TRP A 448 39.80 16.03 -12.87
N TYR A 449 39.50 17.05 -12.07
CA TYR A 449 39.04 18.36 -12.54
C TYR A 449 40.16 19.18 -13.19
N THR A 450 41.36 19.20 -12.61
CA THR A 450 42.44 20.09 -13.05
C THR A 450 42.84 19.84 -14.51
N PRO A 451 43.10 18.58 -14.94
CA PRO A 451 43.43 18.30 -16.33
C PRO A 451 42.30 18.67 -17.30
N LEU A 452 41.03 18.38 -16.94
CA LEU A 452 39.88 18.69 -17.79
C LEU A 452 39.63 20.20 -17.89
N SER A 453 39.84 20.96 -16.81
CA SER A 453 39.65 22.41 -16.79
C SER A 453 40.68 23.17 -17.65
N GLN A 454 41.83 22.55 -17.90
CA GLN A 454 42.91 23.10 -18.73
C GLN A 454 42.83 22.67 -20.19
N ASP A 455 41.99 21.68 -20.50
CA ASP A 455 41.77 21.20 -21.85
C ASP A 455 40.83 22.16 -22.61
N THR A 456 41.40 22.91 -23.56
CA THR A 456 40.65 23.86 -24.38
C THR A 456 39.73 23.20 -25.40
N ASP A 457 39.95 21.92 -25.70
CA ASP A 457 39.13 21.15 -26.65
C ASP A 457 37.97 20.43 -25.95
N TYR A 458 37.97 20.37 -24.60
CA TYR A 458 36.88 19.78 -23.84
C TYR A 458 35.64 20.68 -23.84
N VAL A 459 34.53 20.14 -24.37
CA VAL A 459 33.22 20.81 -24.39
C VAL A 459 32.27 20.09 -23.45
N PHE A 460 31.84 20.80 -22.41
CA PHE A 460 30.84 20.35 -21.46
C PHE A 460 29.43 20.57 -22.04
N ASP A 461 28.69 19.48 -22.23
CA ASP A 461 27.28 19.48 -22.63
C ASP A 461 26.43 19.09 -21.42
N PHE A 462 25.80 20.09 -20.80
CA PHE A 462 25.11 19.92 -19.52
C PHE A 462 24.04 18.82 -19.58
N LYS A 463 23.27 18.77 -20.67
CA LYS A 463 22.18 17.80 -20.81
C LYS A 463 22.69 16.38 -20.94
N LYS A 464 23.78 16.17 -21.69
CA LYS A 464 24.42 14.85 -21.81
C LYS A 464 25.06 14.41 -20.51
N GLU A 465 25.75 15.30 -19.82
CA GLU A 465 26.46 15.00 -18.57
C GLU A 465 25.47 14.70 -17.44
N LEU A 466 24.41 15.51 -17.29
CA LEU A 466 23.35 15.27 -16.30
C LEU A 466 22.70 13.89 -16.49
N LEU A 467 22.34 13.55 -17.73
CA LEU A 467 21.75 12.24 -18.03
C LEU A 467 22.76 11.10 -17.81
N SER A 468 24.00 11.26 -18.28
CA SER A 468 25.04 10.23 -18.14
C SER A 468 25.35 9.94 -16.68
N TYR A 469 25.43 10.98 -15.85
CA TYR A 469 25.67 10.88 -14.42
C TYR A 469 24.55 10.13 -13.71
N CYS A 470 23.30 10.55 -13.89
CA CYS A 470 22.15 9.89 -13.24
C CYS A 470 22.00 8.44 -13.72
N CYS A 471 22.19 8.16 -15.02
CA CYS A 471 22.23 6.79 -15.54
C CYS A 471 23.33 5.94 -14.87
N ARG A 472 24.52 6.52 -14.65
CA ARG A 472 25.63 5.84 -13.98
C ARG A 472 25.31 5.51 -12.53
N ASP A 473 24.68 6.43 -11.81
CA ASP A 473 24.29 6.24 -10.42
C ASP A 473 23.26 5.11 -10.27
N VAL A 474 22.22 5.10 -11.10
CA VAL A 474 21.23 4.01 -11.12
C VAL A 474 21.86 2.67 -11.50
N TYR A 475 22.79 2.67 -12.46
CA TYR A 475 23.53 1.48 -12.88
C TYR A 475 24.38 0.89 -11.74
N ILE A 476 25.15 1.74 -11.03
CA ILE A 476 25.94 1.34 -9.85
C ILE A 476 25.02 0.77 -8.77
N LEU A 477 23.92 1.47 -8.47
CA LEU A 477 22.95 1.05 -7.48
C LEU A 477 22.39 -0.33 -7.79
N ARG A 478 21.93 -0.54 -9.03
CA ARG A 478 21.39 -1.82 -9.50
C ARG A 478 22.40 -2.94 -9.31
N LEU A 479 23.62 -2.79 -9.83
CA LEU A 479 24.63 -3.85 -9.75
C LEU A 479 25.03 -4.17 -8.32
N ALA A 480 25.25 -3.15 -7.49
CA ALA A 480 25.60 -3.32 -6.08
C ALA A 480 24.48 -4.04 -5.31
N CYS A 481 23.22 -3.61 -5.47
CA CYS A 481 22.08 -4.25 -4.85
C CYS A 481 21.92 -5.70 -5.31
N LEU A 482 22.02 -5.98 -6.61
CA LEU A 482 21.87 -7.34 -7.14
C LEU A 482 22.99 -8.27 -6.65
N LYS A 483 24.24 -7.78 -6.57
CA LYS A 483 25.37 -8.55 -6.05
C LYS A 483 25.25 -8.82 -4.55
N PHE A 484 24.82 -7.83 -3.76
CA PHE A 484 24.49 -8.02 -2.35
C PHE A 484 23.39 -9.06 -2.15
N ARG A 485 22.31 -8.95 -2.94
CA ARG A 485 21.18 -9.87 -2.90
C ARG A 485 21.59 -11.30 -3.25
N ASP A 486 22.42 -11.47 -4.27
CA ASP A 486 22.91 -12.77 -4.69
C ASP A 486 23.70 -13.48 -3.58
N GLY A 487 24.63 -12.78 -2.93
CA GLY A 487 25.36 -13.32 -1.78
C GLY A 487 24.42 -13.78 -0.65
N PHE A 488 23.46 -12.92 -0.28
CA PHE A 488 22.50 -13.23 0.78
C PHE A 488 21.61 -14.45 0.44
N LEU A 489 21.18 -14.56 -0.81
CA LEU A 489 20.36 -15.69 -1.27
C LEU A 489 21.17 -16.97 -1.39
N THR A 490 22.37 -16.90 -1.92
CA THR A 490 23.24 -18.07 -2.13
C THR A 490 23.57 -18.72 -0.80
N GLU A 491 23.99 -17.92 0.19
CA GLU A 491 24.40 -18.41 1.51
C GLU A 491 23.22 -18.75 2.42
N ASN A 492 22.18 -17.91 2.44
CA ASN A 492 21.16 -17.98 3.50
C ASN A 492 19.76 -18.33 3.02
N LYS A 493 19.51 -18.38 1.70
CA LYS A 493 18.17 -18.61 1.09
C LYS A 493 17.12 -17.57 1.53
N VAL A 494 17.57 -16.39 1.95
CA VAL A 494 16.72 -15.25 2.31
C VAL A 494 16.96 -14.13 1.30
N ASP A 495 15.86 -13.56 0.80
CA ASP A 495 15.91 -12.41 -0.10
C ASP A 495 15.81 -11.12 0.76
N PRO A 496 16.89 -10.32 0.87
CA PRO A 496 16.94 -9.19 1.79
C PRO A 496 15.91 -8.11 1.43
N PHE A 497 15.74 -7.81 0.14
CA PHE A 497 14.87 -6.72 -0.31
C PHE A 497 13.38 -7.09 -0.32
N ARG A 498 13.07 -8.39 -0.44
CA ARG A 498 11.67 -8.87 -0.44
C ARG A 498 11.13 -9.17 0.95
N GLN A 499 11.99 -9.39 1.94
CA GLN A 499 11.60 -9.90 3.26
C GLN A 499 11.95 -8.99 4.42
N ALA A 500 12.76 -7.96 4.18
CA ALA A 500 13.19 -7.02 5.20
C ALA A 500 13.23 -5.60 4.65
N VAL A 501 13.39 -4.65 5.57
CA VAL A 501 13.55 -3.21 5.29
C VAL A 501 14.96 -2.73 5.61
N THR A 502 15.70 -3.52 6.41
CA THR A 502 17.06 -3.20 6.86
C THR A 502 17.93 -4.45 6.90
N ILE A 503 19.25 -4.28 6.90
CA ILE A 503 20.22 -5.37 7.07
C ILE A 503 19.98 -6.15 8.37
N ALA A 504 19.73 -5.45 9.48
CA ALA A 504 19.45 -6.10 10.77
C ALA A 504 18.18 -6.95 10.70
N GLY A 505 17.14 -6.46 10.01
CA GLY A 505 15.93 -7.23 9.75
C GLY A 505 16.19 -8.46 8.88
N ALA A 506 17.03 -8.35 7.86
CA ALA A 506 17.43 -9.47 7.00
C ALA A 506 18.23 -10.52 7.78
N CYS A 507 19.21 -10.11 8.60
CA CYS A 507 19.97 -11.00 9.46
C CYS A 507 19.08 -11.70 10.50
N MET A 508 18.14 -10.97 11.11
CA MET A 508 17.16 -11.57 12.03
C MET A 508 16.27 -12.59 11.30
N LYS A 509 15.91 -12.33 10.04
CA LYS A 509 15.15 -13.29 9.22
C LYS A 509 15.96 -14.55 8.94
N VAL A 510 17.26 -14.41 8.62
CA VAL A 510 18.19 -15.54 8.45
C VAL A 510 18.27 -16.35 9.74
N TYR A 511 18.52 -15.69 10.87
CA TYR A 511 18.56 -16.34 12.19
C TYR A 511 17.29 -17.14 12.47
N ARG A 512 16.12 -16.51 12.33
CA ARG A 512 14.82 -17.15 12.58
C ARG A 512 14.46 -18.25 11.61
N THR A 513 15.04 -18.28 10.40
CA THR A 513 14.72 -19.30 9.38
C THR A 513 15.67 -20.49 9.50
N ASN A 514 16.96 -20.23 9.73
CA ASN A 514 18.01 -21.23 9.57
C ASN A 514 18.61 -21.70 10.90
N PHE A 515 18.57 -20.87 11.94
CA PHE A 515 19.38 -21.08 13.16
C PHE A 515 18.58 -21.13 14.46
N LEU A 516 17.39 -20.53 14.52
CA LEU A 516 16.56 -20.48 15.74
C LEU A 516 15.99 -21.86 16.09
N PRO A 517 16.42 -22.48 17.21
CA PRO A 517 15.79 -23.70 17.70
C PRO A 517 14.41 -23.37 18.28
N LYS A 518 13.46 -24.31 18.16
CA LYS A 518 12.10 -24.09 18.64
C LYS A 518 12.08 -23.86 20.15
N ASP A 519 11.22 -22.95 20.57
CA ASP A 519 10.87 -22.72 21.97
C ASP A 519 12.07 -22.36 22.88
N THR A 520 13.05 -21.61 22.34
CA THR A 520 14.28 -21.25 23.07
C THR A 520 14.37 -19.78 23.49
N ILE A 521 13.72 -18.87 22.78
CA ILE A 521 13.73 -17.43 23.10
C ILE A 521 12.31 -17.03 23.48
N ASP A 522 12.08 -16.76 24.76
CA ASP A 522 10.79 -16.27 25.26
C ASP A 522 10.49 -14.87 24.72
N VAL A 523 9.21 -14.64 24.41
CA VAL A 523 8.65 -13.34 24.06
C VAL A 523 7.93 -12.79 25.27
N LEU A 524 8.56 -11.81 25.91
CA LEU A 524 7.96 -11.07 27.01
C LEU A 524 7.05 -9.99 26.43
N LEU A 525 5.79 -10.01 26.85
CA LEU A 525 4.89 -8.88 26.64
C LEU A 525 5.24 -7.83 27.68
N GLU A 526 5.64 -6.63 27.23
CA GLU A 526 5.90 -5.52 28.14
C GLU A 526 4.63 -5.19 28.91
N ASP A 527 4.68 -5.34 30.25
CA ASP A 527 3.76 -4.62 31.13
C ASP A 527 4.38 -3.27 31.44
N THR A 528 3.59 -2.21 31.31
CA THR A 528 3.99 -0.80 31.44
C THR A 528 4.24 -0.41 32.89
N ASP A 529 5.14 -1.11 33.58
CA ASP A 529 5.47 -0.86 35.00
C ASP A 529 6.95 -0.46 35.18
N ARG A 530 7.28 0.10 36.35
CA ARG A 530 8.61 0.64 36.70
C ARG A 530 9.68 -0.42 36.93
N GLN A 531 9.33 -1.70 36.86
CA GLN A 531 10.28 -2.79 37.04
C GLN A 531 11.09 -2.98 35.75
N SER A 532 12.41 -3.11 35.88
CA SER A 532 13.25 -3.39 34.71
C SER A 532 12.89 -4.74 34.10
N ARG A 533 13.00 -4.84 32.78
CA ARG A 533 12.74 -6.08 32.06
C ARG A 533 13.62 -7.22 32.59
N GLU A 534 14.87 -6.92 32.93
CA GLU A 534 15.82 -7.86 33.48
C GLU A 534 15.37 -8.41 34.84
N ALA A 535 14.77 -7.58 35.70
CA ALA A 535 14.24 -8.03 36.99
C ALA A 535 13.01 -8.94 36.80
N LEU A 536 12.11 -8.59 35.87
CA LEU A 536 10.97 -9.45 35.53
C LEU A 536 11.42 -10.80 34.95
N CYS A 537 12.42 -10.80 34.06
CA CYS A 537 13.02 -12.04 33.53
C CYS A 537 13.53 -12.94 34.66
N TRP A 538 14.25 -12.36 35.62
CA TRP A 538 14.80 -13.11 36.72
C TRP A 538 13.70 -13.68 37.63
N LEU A 539 12.69 -12.88 37.99
CA LEU A 539 11.57 -13.34 38.81
C LEU A 539 10.76 -14.45 38.12
N MET A 540 10.50 -14.32 36.82
CA MET A 540 9.80 -15.37 36.06
C MET A 540 10.63 -16.65 35.94
N TRP A 541 11.94 -16.52 35.73
CA TRP A 541 12.86 -17.67 35.71
C TRP A 541 12.94 -18.35 37.07
N GLU A 542 13.02 -17.59 38.17
CA GLU A 542 13.08 -18.11 39.53
C GLU A 542 11.77 -18.80 39.93
N ALA A 543 10.63 -18.19 39.58
CA ALA A 543 9.31 -18.78 39.76
C ALA A 543 9.21 -20.15 39.05
N HIS A 544 9.66 -20.21 37.80
CA HIS A 544 9.66 -21.44 37.01
C HIS A 544 10.67 -22.48 37.53
N SER A 545 11.90 -22.07 37.84
CA SER A 545 12.99 -22.97 38.25
C SER A 545 12.70 -23.63 39.61
N GLN A 546 12.07 -22.89 40.52
CA GLN A 546 11.68 -23.38 41.83
C GLN A 546 10.24 -23.94 41.88
N GLY A 547 9.44 -23.76 40.83
CA GLY A 547 8.03 -24.16 40.81
C GLY A 547 7.16 -23.39 41.80
N ILE A 548 7.52 -22.15 42.10
CA ILE A 548 6.80 -21.25 43.01
C ILE A 548 6.10 -20.14 42.24
N ASP A 549 4.99 -19.63 42.76
CA ASP A 549 4.32 -18.46 42.18
C ASP A 549 4.87 -17.19 42.84
N ILE A 550 5.61 -16.38 42.08
CA ILE A 550 6.16 -15.11 42.54
C ILE A 550 5.30 -13.99 41.99
N GLN A 551 4.63 -13.22 42.86
CA GLN A 551 3.87 -12.05 42.41
C GLN A 551 4.80 -10.92 42.01
N HIS A 552 4.66 -10.45 40.77
CA HIS A 552 5.39 -9.32 40.18
C HIS A 552 4.44 -8.51 39.29
N ALA A 553 4.94 -7.43 38.65
CA ALA A 553 4.12 -6.54 37.85
C ALA A 553 3.31 -7.26 36.74
N GLY A 554 3.85 -8.35 36.19
CA GLY A 554 3.28 -9.13 35.08
C GLY A 554 2.28 -10.23 35.44
N ASN A 555 2.06 -10.54 36.74
CA ASN A 555 1.14 -11.61 37.16
C ASN A 555 0.30 -11.29 38.40
N GLY A 556 0.01 -10.00 38.67
CA GLY A 556 -0.93 -9.62 39.73
C GLY A 556 -0.60 -8.31 40.46
N ARG A 557 0.54 -7.68 40.13
CA ARG A 557 1.16 -6.55 40.82
C ARG A 557 1.57 -6.88 42.26
N GLU A 558 2.61 -6.21 42.74
CA GLU A 558 3.06 -6.32 44.12
C GLU A 558 1.96 -5.86 45.08
N LYS A 559 1.66 -6.66 46.09
CA LYS A 559 0.86 -6.21 47.24
C LYS A 559 1.78 -5.46 48.19
N LYS A 560 1.44 -4.22 48.49
CA LYS A 560 2.11 -3.41 49.51
C LYS A 560 1.93 -3.99 50.91
#